data_AF-J1I801-F1
#
_entry.id   AF-J1I801-F1
#
_cell.length_a   1.000
_cell.length_b   1.000
_cell.length_c   1.000
_cell.angle_alpha   90.00
_cell.angle_beta   90.00
_cell.angle_gamma   90.00
#
_symmetry.space_group_name_H-M   'P 1'
#
loop_
_entity.id
_entity.type
_entity.pdbx_description
1 polymer ?
#
loop_
_entity_poly.entity_id
_entity_poly.type
_entity_poly.pdbx_seq_one_letter_code
_entity_poly.pdbx_strand_id
1 'polypeptide(L)'
;MKFELSHDTLAKAIYDMASDESKNNLKIRNFVKERYLYFVENKSFLTKDDLAYISKSCKDLKQLNLTKEEIDFIKRSRNAVKRQYYWTVGSTVFIIVALGALFIWAMRGWGAVEKTRARLELFNQEKNKALDSLQSVQRRVDSLAHNLKEGEGLLQISEKEKEELIKQLVASRDSLEQALATVTKENVTLKARARSLEEINKQGGSNKLQEKIEKKEKELKNRDASLQKSQSRILSSKAHYALDKDKNPKLAFQLAREAYEMDPTNTEATTVLNQVVNSRNDYIGQSNSPKRRADQIIRTYKARYGKLTSAAKKQALGSN
;
A
#
# COMPACT_ATOMS: atom_id res chain seq x y z
N MET A 1 -13.95 -27.10 136.54
CA MET A 1 -13.82 -27.20 135.07
C MET A 1 -14.18 -28.61 134.63
N LYS A 2 -15.36 -28.78 133.99
CA LYS A 2 -15.83 -29.99 133.27
C LYS A 2 -17.29 -29.74 132.85
N PHE A 3 -17.52 -28.93 131.83
CA PHE A 3 -18.86 -28.73 131.23
C PHE A 3 -18.82 -28.43 129.72
N GLU A 4 -17.82 -28.91 128.97
CA GLU A 4 -17.66 -28.56 127.55
C GLU A 4 -17.56 -29.74 126.56
N LEU A 5 -17.84 -30.99 126.96
CA LEU A 5 -17.72 -32.16 126.05
C LEU A 5 -18.99 -33.00 125.83
N SER A 6 -20.08 -32.74 126.56
CA SER A 6 -21.31 -33.53 126.45
C SER A 6 -22.26 -33.07 125.33
N HIS A 7 -22.15 -31.83 124.86
CA HIS A 7 -22.99 -31.34 123.76
C HIS A 7 -22.54 -31.87 122.39
N ASP A 8 -21.25 -32.08 122.19
CA ASP A 8 -20.68 -32.51 120.90
C ASP A 8 -20.91 -34.02 120.65
N THR A 9 -20.96 -34.82 121.72
CA THR A 9 -21.30 -36.25 121.63
C THR A 9 -22.76 -36.48 121.26
N LEU A 10 -23.69 -35.63 121.75
CA LEU A 10 -25.11 -35.70 121.39
C LEU A 10 -25.33 -35.30 119.92
N ALA A 11 -24.68 -34.24 119.45
CA ALA A 11 -24.75 -33.81 118.05
C ALA A 11 -24.22 -34.89 117.09
N LYS A 12 -23.12 -35.55 117.47
CA LYS A 12 -22.55 -36.66 116.70
C LYS A 12 -23.45 -37.90 116.66
N ALA A 13 -24.05 -38.28 117.79
CA ALA A 13 -24.97 -39.42 117.85
C ALA A 13 -26.25 -39.20 117.02
N ILE A 14 -26.81 -37.99 117.07
CA ILE A 14 -27.97 -37.61 116.23
C ILE A 14 -27.59 -37.60 114.74
N TYR A 15 -26.37 -37.16 114.42
CA TYR A 15 -25.85 -37.17 113.05
C TYR A 15 -25.64 -38.58 112.52
N ASP A 16 -25.11 -39.50 113.33
CA ASP A 16 -24.87 -40.89 112.95
C ASP A 16 -26.19 -41.67 112.77
N MET A 17 -27.24 -41.33 113.53
CA MET A 17 -28.59 -41.89 113.39
C MET A 17 -29.38 -41.38 112.18
N ALA A 18 -28.94 -40.31 111.50
CA ALA A 18 -29.64 -39.76 110.36
C ALA A 18 -29.38 -40.58 109.08
N SER A 19 -30.46 -40.92 108.35
CA SER A 19 -30.40 -41.53 107.01
C SER A 19 -29.54 -40.68 106.06
N ASP A 20 -28.86 -41.32 105.11
CA ASP A 20 -28.06 -40.65 104.08
C ASP A 20 -28.86 -39.59 103.29
N GLU A 21 -30.17 -39.83 103.13
CA GLU A 21 -31.10 -38.87 102.54
C GLU A 21 -31.24 -37.60 103.40
N SER A 22 -31.39 -37.75 104.72
CA SER A 22 -31.46 -36.63 105.67
C SER A 22 -30.16 -35.84 105.72
N LYS A 23 -29.01 -36.53 105.66
CA LYS A 23 -27.68 -35.88 105.59
C LYS A 23 -27.52 -35.07 104.30
N ASN A 24 -27.97 -35.62 103.18
CA ASN A 24 -27.94 -34.91 101.89
C ASN A 24 -28.90 -33.73 101.88
N ASN A 25 -30.11 -33.87 102.41
CA ASN A 25 -31.09 -32.77 102.55
C ASN A 25 -30.54 -31.62 103.40
N LEU A 26 -29.85 -31.93 104.50
CA LEU A 26 -29.20 -30.92 105.34
C LEU A 26 -28.09 -30.18 104.58
N LYS A 27 -27.25 -30.90 103.83
CA LYS A 27 -26.19 -30.31 102.99
C LYS A 27 -26.77 -29.39 101.93
N ILE A 28 -27.81 -29.82 101.21
CA ILE A 28 -28.48 -29.01 100.19
C ILE A 28 -29.10 -27.76 100.82
N ARG A 29 -29.73 -27.89 101.99
CA ARG A 29 -30.32 -26.76 102.71
C ARG A 29 -29.28 -25.72 103.09
N ASN A 30 -28.15 -26.14 103.66
CA ASN A 30 -27.06 -25.24 104.01
C ASN A 30 -26.46 -24.58 102.77
N PHE A 31 -26.25 -25.36 101.71
CA PHE A 31 -25.79 -24.83 100.42
C PHE A 31 -26.74 -23.76 99.84
N VAL A 32 -28.05 -24.00 99.84
CA VAL A 32 -29.04 -23.03 99.39
C VAL A 32 -29.00 -21.76 100.23
N LYS A 33 -28.89 -21.89 101.56
CA LYS A 33 -28.79 -20.76 102.48
C LYS A 33 -27.54 -19.91 102.22
N GLU A 34 -26.38 -20.54 102.13
CA GLU A 34 -25.12 -19.87 101.83
C GLU A 34 -25.19 -19.12 100.49
N ARG A 35 -25.73 -19.77 99.46
CA ARG A 35 -25.92 -19.13 98.15
C ARG A 35 -26.96 -18.01 98.18
N TYR A 36 -28.01 -18.13 98.99
CA TYR A 36 -28.99 -17.07 99.16
C TYR A 36 -28.39 -15.85 99.87
N LEU A 37 -27.62 -16.05 100.94
CA LEU A 37 -26.89 -14.96 101.60
C LEU A 37 -25.93 -14.27 100.62
N TYR A 38 -25.18 -15.06 99.86
CA TYR A 38 -24.30 -14.54 98.83
C TYR A 38 -25.06 -13.76 97.75
N PHE A 39 -26.28 -14.17 97.38
CA PHE A 39 -27.14 -13.41 96.48
C PHE A 39 -27.65 -12.12 97.11
N VAL A 40 -28.01 -12.11 98.39
CA VAL A 40 -28.46 -10.90 99.08
C VAL A 40 -27.37 -9.82 99.03
N GLU A 41 -26.13 -10.22 99.28
CA GLU A 41 -24.94 -9.36 99.26
C GLU A 41 -24.50 -8.96 97.84
N ASN A 42 -24.33 -9.94 96.94
CA ASN A 42 -23.64 -9.76 95.66
C ASN A 42 -24.58 -9.76 94.44
N LYS A 43 -25.89 -9.99 94.65
CA LYS A 43 -26.90 -10.14 93.60
C LYS A 43 -26.59 -11.21 92.55
N SER A 44 -25.76 -12.20 92.91
CA SER A 44 -25.38 -13.31 92.03
C SER A 44 -26.37 -14.47 92.13
N PHE A 45 -26.97 -14.87 91.00
CA PHE A 45 -27.89 -16.00 90.92
C PHE A 45 -27.14 -17.35 90.94
N LEU A 46 -27.86 -18.44 91.22
CA LEU A 46 -27.31 -19.79 91.10
C LEU A 46 -26.86 -20.07 89.66
N THR A 47 -25.69 -20.69 89.52
CA THR A 47 -25.18 -21.16 88.23
C THR A 47 -25.95 -22.39 87.74
N LYS A 48 -25.73 -22.78 86.48
CA LYS A 48 -26.30 -24.01 85.92
C LYS A 48 -25.93 -25.24 86.74
N ASP A 49 -24.68 -25.30 87.22
CA ASP A 49 -24.16 -26.44 87.97
C ASP A 49 -24.72 -26.47 89.39
N ASP A 50 -24.88 -25.30 90.03
CA ASP A 50 -25.53 -25.20 91.34
C ASP A 50 -27.00 -25.68 91.26
N LEU A 51 -27.73 -25.28 90.21
CA LEU A 51 -29.11 -25.74 89.98
C LEU A 51 -29.17 -27.23 89.67
N ALA A 52 -28.20 -27.77 88.92
CA ALA A 52 -28.08 -29.19 88.64
C ALA A 52 -27.85 -29.98 89.94
N TYR A 53 -26.96 -29.51 90.81
CA TYR A 53 -26.66 -30.10 92.11
C TYR A 53 -27.90 -30.18 93.02
N ILE A 54 -28.67 -29.08 93.11
CA ILE A 54 -29.92 -29.03 93.87
C ILE A 54 -30.96 -30.00 93.27
N SER A 55 -31.12 -29.99 91.95
CA SER A 55 -32.12 -30.82 91.27
C SER A 55 -31.82 -32.32 91.31
N LYS A 56 -30.54 -32.71 91.29
CA LYS A 56 -30.10 -34.10 91.33
C LYS A 56 -30.35 -34.73 92.71
N SER A 57 -30.15 -33.93 93.76
CA SER A 57 -30.10 -34.43 95.12
C SER A 57 -31.43 -34.30 95.87
N CYS A 58 -32.36 -33.47 95.39
CA CYS A 58 -33.68 -33.33 95.98
C CYS A 58 -34.77 -33.27 94.89
N LYS A 59 -35.62 -34.30 94.86
CA LYS A 59 -36.73 -34.40 93.90
C LYS A 59 -37.86 -33.41 94.23
N ASP A 60 -38.08 -33.15 95.52
CA ASP A 60 -39.14 -32.28 96.03
C ASP A 60 -38.59 -31.19 96.98
N LEU A 61 -38.48 -29.96 96.47
CA LEU A 61 -38.07 -28.77 97.24
C LEU A 61 -38.92 -28.52 98.51
N LYS A 62 -40.12 -29.11 98.57
CA LYS A 62 -41.02 -29.02 99.73
C LYS A 62 -40.45 -29.71 100.98
N GLN A 63 -39.57 -30.70 100.82
CA GLN A 63 -39.02 -31.47 101.95
C GLN A 63 -37.89 -30.72 102.69
N LEU A 64 -37.31 -29.68 102.08
CA LEU A 64 -36.13 -28.98 102.60
C LEU A 64 -36.44 -27.91 103.66
N ASN A 65 -37.72 -27.68 104.00
CA ASN A 65 -38.16 -26.64 104.95
C ASN A 65 -37.46 -25.29 104.69
N LEU A 66 -37.44 -24.89 103.41
CA LEU A 66 -36.87 -23.63 102.94
C LEU A 66 -37.85 -22.47 103.16
N THR A 67 -37.32 -21.27 103.34
CA THR A 67 -38.14 -20.06 103.41
C THR A 67 -38.73 -19.73 102.04
N LYS A 68 -39.80 -18.92 102.01
CA LYS A 68 -40.41 -18.48 100.73
C LYS A 68 -39.42 -17.71 99.86
N GLU A 69 -38.51 -16.95 100.48
CA GLU A 69 -37.50 -16.16 99.79
C GLU A 69 -36.43 -17.03 99.13
N GLU A 70 -35.96 -18.08 99.82
CA GLU A 70 -35.01 -19.06 99.27
C GLU A 70 -35.62 -19.81 98.08
N ILE A 71 -36.91 -20.17 98.16
CA ILE A 71 -37.63 -20.82 97.05
C ILE A 71 -37.76 -19.86 95.86
N ASP A 72 -38.10 -18.60 96.10
CA ASP A 72 -38.20 -17.60 95.04
C ASP A 72 -36.83 -17.31 94.41
N PHE A 73 -35.76 -17.28 95.20
CA PHE A 73 -34.38 -17.17 94.73
C PHE A 73 -34.00 -18.31 93.77
N ILE A 74 -34.32 -19.56 94.11
CA ILE A 74 -34.08 -20.72 93.23
C ILE A 74 -34.88 -20.57 91.93
N LYS A 75 -36.15 -20.14 92.01
CA LYS A 75 -37.01 -19.94 90.84
C LYS A 75 -36.47 -18.84 89.92
N ARG A 76 -36.08 -17.69 90.48
CA ARG A 76 -35.46 -16.58 89.73
C ARG A 76 -34.14 -17.00 89.12
N SER A 77 -33.30 -17.72 89.84
CA SER A 77 -32.03 -18.24 89.32
C SER A 77 -32.24 -19.20 88.14
N ARG A 78 -33.24 -20.11 88.23
CA ARG A 78 -33.60 -21.00 87.12
C ARG A 78 -34.05 -20.22 85.88
N ASN A 79 -34.83 -19.17 86.06
CA ASN A 79 -35.26 -18.31 84.96
C ASN A 79 -34.09 -17.48 84.38
N ALA A 80 -33.17 -17.01 85.22
CA ALA A 80 -31.97 -16.29 84.79
C ALA A 80 -31.08 -17.18 83.91
N VAL A 81 -30.81 -18.43 84.32
CA VAL A 81 -30.03 -19.40 83.53
C VAL A 81 -30.72 -19.73 82.20
N LYS A 82 -32.05 -19.93 82.19
CA LYS A 82 -32.81 -20.13 80.95
C LYS A 82 -32.71 -18.93 80.02
N ARG A 83 -32.89 -17.71 80.54
CA ARG A 83 -32.79 -16.48 79.76
C ARG A 83 -31.39 -16.32 79.17
N GLN A 84 -30.35 -16.60 79.94
CA GLN A 84 -28.97 -16.56 79.47
C GLN A 84 -28.74 -17.57 78.34
N TYR A 85 -29.26 -18.80 78.47
CA TYR A 85 -29.18 -19.81 77.41
C TYR A 85 -29.88 -19.37 76.12
N TYR A 86 -31.10 -18.82 76.21
CA TYR A 86 -31.80 -18.31 75.02
C TYR A 86 -31.10 -17.11 74.40
N TRP A 87 -30.47 -16.26 75.21
CA TRP A 87 -29.67 -15.14 74.71
C TRP A 87 -28.43 -15.60 73.94
N THR A 88 -27.67 -16.57 74.47
CA THR A 88 -26.46 -17.08 73.80
C THR A 88 -26.79 -17.86 72.53
N VAL A 89 -27.84 -18.69 72.55
CA VAL A 89 -28.31 -19.38 71.34
C VAL A 89 -28.83 -18.36 70.32
N GLY A 90 -29.63 -17.39 70.76
CA GLY A 90 -30.16 -16.33 69.90
C GLY A 90 -29.06 -15.50 69.24
N SER A 91 -28.02 -15.10 69.98
CA SER A 91 -26.89 -14.36 69.42
C SER A 91 -26.10 -15.18 68.41
N THR A 92 -25.90 -16.47 68.69
CA THR A 92 -25.18 -17.38 67.79
C THR A 92 -25.92 -17.55 66.46
N VAL A 93 -27.24 -17.79 66.52
CA VAL A 93 -28.08 -17.90 65.32
C VAL A 93 -28.07 -16.58 64.54
N PHE A 94 -28.17 -15.44 65.22
CA PHE A 94 -28.11 -14.13 64.59
C PHE A 94 -26.79 -13.90 63.85
N ILE A 95 -25.65 -14.24 64.46
CA ILE A 95 -24.33 -14.13 63.83
C ILE A 95 -24.25 -14.99 62.56
N ILE A 96 -24.72 -16.23 62.62
CA ILE A 96 -24.71 -17.13 61.44
C ILE A 96 -25.55 -16.55 60.30
N VAL A 97 -26.74 -16.04 60.61
CA VAL A 97 -27.62 -15.41 59.61
C VAL A 97 -26.98 -14.14 59.03
N ALA A 98 -26.38 -13.30 59.87
CA ALA A 98 -25.71 -12.08 59.44
C ALA A 98 -24.51 -12.38 58.52
N LEU A 99 -23.69 -13.37 58.87
CA LEU A 99 -22.57 -13.81 58.04
C LEU A 99 -23.05 -14.42 56.71
N GLY A 100 -24.13 -15.21 56.73
CA GLY A 100 -24.76 -15.73 55.51
C GLY A 100 -25.27 -14.62 54.58
N ALA A 101 -25.92 -13.60 55.14
CA ALA A 101 -26.38 -12.45 54.37
C ALA A 101 -25.23 -11.65 53.76
N LEU A 102 -24.15 -11.41 54.53
CA LEU A 102 -22.94 -10.75 54.03
C LEU A 102 -22.27 -11.56 52.92
N PHE A 103 -22.23 -12.89 53.04
CA PHE A 103 -21.68 -13.76 52.01
C PHE A 103 -22.47 -13.68 50.69
N ILE A 104 -23.81 -13.73 50.77
CA ILE A 104 -24.69 -13.57 49.60
C ILE A 104 -24.51 -12.18 48.96
N TRP A 105 -24.38 -11.14 49.79
CA TRP A 105 -24.14 -9.78 49.32
C TRP A 105 -22.78 -9.65 48.60
N ALA A 106 -21.71 -10.22 49.16
CA ALA A 106 -20.38 -10.23 48.57
C ALA A 106 -20.35 -10.98 47.22
N MET A 107 -21.00 -12.14 47.14
CA MET A 107 -21.12 -12.93 45.91
C MET A 107 -21.85 -12.16 44.79
N ARG A 108 -22.92 -11.43 45.13
CA ARG A 108 -23.61 -10.55 44.16
C ARG A 108 -22.73 -9.40 43.69
N GLY A 109 -21.92 -8.82 44.57
CA GLY A 109 -20.97 -7.75 44.24
C GLY A 109 -19.90 -8.20 43.23
N TRP A 110 -19.32 -9.40 43.42
CA TRP A 110 -18.31 -9.94 42.51
C TRP A 110 -18.80 -10.14 41.08
N GLY A 111 -20.03 -10.63 40.89
CA GLY A 111 -20.60 -10.81 39.54
C GLY A 111 -20.77 -9.50 38.76
N ALA A 112 -20.96 -8.37 39.43
CA ALA A 112 -21.00 -7.06 38.78
C ALA A 112 -19.60 -6.58 38.37
N VAL A 113 -18.58 -6.87 39.21
CA VAL A 113 -17.19 -6.50 38.94
C VAL A 113 -16.65 -7.21 37.69
N GLU A 114 -16.97 -8.49 37.50
CA GLU A 114 -16.57 -9.26 36.31
C GLU A 114 -17.05 -8.59 35.01
N LYS A 115 -18.32 -8.15 34.98
CA LYS A 115 -18.90 -7.47 33.82
C LYS A 115 -18.24 -6.12 33.56
N THR A 116 -17.89 -5.38 34.61
CA THR A 116 -17.17 -4.12 34.46
C THR A 116 -15.75 -4.32 33.95
N ARG A 117 -15.06 -5.39 34.38
CA ARG A 117 -13.73 -5.75 33.86
C ARG A 117 -13.78 -6.11 32.38
N ALA A 118 -14.73 -6.95 31.96
CA ALA A 118 -14.89 -7.30 30.55
C ALA A 118 -15.18 -6.07 29.68
N ARG A 119 -16.04 -5.14 30.14
CA ARG A 119 -16.26 -3.86 29.44
C ARG A 119 -15.02 -2.99 29.38
N LEU A 120 -14.24 -2.94 30.46
CA LEU A 120 -13.00 -2.17 30.53
C LEU A 120 -11.94 -2.72 29.58
N GLU A 121 -11.82 -4.04 29.46
CA GLU A 121 -10.93 -4.70 28.52
C GLU A 121 -11.32 -4.41 27.07
N LEU A 122 -12.61 -4.49 26.73
CA LEU A 122 -13.11 -4.10 25.41
C LEU A 122 -12.80 -2.63 25.10
N PHE A 123 -13.05 -1.73 26.05
CA PHE A 123 -12.76 -0.32 25.90
C PHE A 123 -11.26 -0.05 25.70
N ASN A 124 -10.40 -0.75 26.45
CA ASN A 124 -8.94 -0.66 26.27
C ASN A 124 -8.51 -1.20 24.90
N GLN A 125 -9.15 -2.28 24.42
CA GLN A 125 -8.86 -2.83 23.10
C GLN A 125 -9.27 -1.87 21.98
N GLU A 126 -10.44 -1.24 22.08
CA GLU A 126 -10.88 -0.19 21.16
C GLU A 126 -9.95 1.03 21.19
N LYS A 127 -9.55 1.47 22.38
CA LYS A 127 -8.57 2.56 22.55
C LYS A 127 -7.24 2.23 21.88
N ASN A 128 -6.74 1.00 22.02
CA ASN A 128 -5.51 0.59 21.36
C ASN A 128 -5.65 0.55 19.84
N LYS A 129 -6.76 0.04 19.30
CA LYS A 129 -7.05 0.12 17.85
C LYS A 129 -7.12 1.56 17.35
N ALA A 130 -7.71 2.47 18.13
CA ALA A 130 -7.74 3.88 17.80
C ALA A 130 -6.33 4.49 17.79
N LEU A 131 -5.48 4.15 18.77
CA LEU A 131 -4.08 4.59 18.81
C LEU A 131 -3.27 4.06 17.62
N ASP A 132 -3.44 2.78 17.25
CA ASP A 132 -2.79 2.21 16.07
C ASP A 132 -3.23 2.91 14.78
N SER A 133 -4.52 3.24 14.68
CA SER A 133 -5.04 4.00 13.54
C SER A 133 -4.43 5.40 13.46
N LEU A 134 -4.31 6.11 14.59
CA LEU A 134 -3.66 7.42 14.67
C LEU A 134 -2.17 7.32 14.31
N GLN A 135 -1.47 6.29 14.77
CA GLN A 135 -0.06 6.08 14.42
C GLN A 135 0.11 5.82 12.90
N SER A 136 -0.83 5.08 12.29
CA SER A 136 -0.80 4.87 10.84
C SER A 136 -1.03 6.16 10.05
N VAL A 137 -1.92 7.04 10.53
CA VAL A 137 -2.16 8.36 9.94
C VAL A 137 -0.92 9.24 10.11
N GLN A 138 -0.30 9.24 11.30
CA GLN A 138 0.95 9.95 11.56
C GLN A 138 2.04 9.54 10.56
N ARG A 139 2.25 8.23 10.36
CA ARG A 139 3.22 7.72 9.38
C ARG A 139 2.92 8.19 7.95
N ARG A 140 1.64 8.30 7.57
CA ARG A 140 1.23 8.83 6.25
C ARG A 140 1.50 10.33 6.14
N VAL A 141 1.30 11.10 7.22
CA VAL A 141 1.64 12.52 7.26
C VAL A 141 3.16 12.71 7.15
N ASP A 142 3.94 11.92 7.88
CA ASP A 142 5.40 11.98 7.83
C ASP A 142 5.95 11.60 6.43
N SER A 143 5.37 10.58 5.78
CA SER A 143 5.76 10.22 4.41
C SER A 143 5.35 11.29 3.38
N LEU A 144 4.19 11.92 3.54
CA LEU A 144 3.79 13.06 2.71
C LEU A 144 4.74 14.25 2.91
N ALA A 145 5.13 14.56 4.14
CA ALA A 145 6.08 15.62 4.44
C ALA A 145 7.46 15.34 3.82
N HIS A 146 7.92 14.08 3.87
CA HIS A 146 9.15 13.66 3.20
C HIS A 146 9.05 13.83 1.68
N ASN A 147 7.97 13.36 1.06
CA ASN A 147 7.77 13.46 -0.39
C ASN A 147 7.66 14.93 -0.85
N LEU A 148 7.04 15.80 -0.05
CA LEU A 148 6.99 17.24 -0.31
C LEU A 148 8.39 17.86 -0.27
N LYS A 149 9.20 17.51 0.74
CA LYS A 149 10.58 17.99 0.85
C LYS A 149 11.46 17.50 -0.31
N GLU A 150 11.26 16.27 -0.76
CA GLU A 150 11.92 15.73 -1.94
C GLU A 150 11.47 16.47 -3.22
N GLY A 151 10.18 16.75 -3.34
CA GLY A 151 9.61 17.57 -4.41
C GLY A 151 10.17 19.00 -4.44
N GLU A 152 10.31 19.65 -3.28
CA GLU A 152 10.97 20.97 -3.16
C GLU A 152 12.44 20.91 -3.62
N GLY A 153 13.16 19.85 -3.29
CA GLY A 153 14.52 19.62 -3.77
C GLY A 153 14.60 19.49 -5.29
N LEU A 154 13.66 18.74 -5.90
CA LEU A 154 13.56 18.61 -7.36
C LEU A 154 13.19 19.94 -8.03
N LEU A 155 12.32 20.74 -7.42
CA LEU A 155 11.99 22.08 -7.92
C LEU A 155 13.23 23.00 -7.90
N GLN A 156 14.02 22.99 -6.83
CA GLN A 156 15.27 23.75 -6.78
C GLN A 156 16.28 23.30 -7.84
N ILE A 157 16.39 21.99 -8.10
CA ILE A 157 17.24 21.48 -9.18
C ILE A 157 16.74 21.96 -10.53
N SER A 158 15.43 21.86 -10.80
CA SER A 158 14.81 22.35 -12.04
C SER A 158 14.98 23.86 -12.22
N GLU A 159 14.88 24.65 -11.16
CA GLU A 159 15.13 26.09 -11.20
C GLU A 159 16.60 26.40 -11.53
N LYS A 160 17.55 25.68 -10.94
CA LYS A 160 18.97 25.82 -11.27
C LYS A 160 19.27 25.44 -12.73
N GLU A 161 18.69 24.35 -13.22
CA GLU A 161 18.81 23.96 -14.63
C GLU A 161 18.22 25.01 -15.57
N LYS A 162 17.07 25.60 -15.23
CA LYS A 162 16.49 26.71 -15.98
C LYS A 162 17.40 27.94 -15.98
N GLU A 163 17.96 28.32 -14.84
CA GLU A 163 18.92 29.43 -14.77
C GLU A 163 20.16 29.17 -15.62
N GLU A 164 20.67 27.94 -15.63
CA GLU A 164 21.82 27.55 -16.44
C GLU A 164 21.50 27.56 -17.93
N LEU A 165 20.33 27.06 -18.33
CA LEU A 165 19.82 27.16 -19.70
C LEU A 165 19.66 28.61 -20.14
N ILE A 166 19.12 29.49 -19.27
CA ILE A 166 19.02 30.93 -19.56
C ILE A 166 20.41 31.53 -19.78
N LYS A 167 21.40 31.21 -18.93
CA LYS A 167 22.78 31.67 -19.11
C LYS A 167 23.38 31.20 -20.43
N GLN A 168 23.19 29.94 -20.80
CA GLN A 168 23.66 29.40 -22.09
C GLN A 168 22.99 30.09 -23.28
N LEU A 169 21.69 30.37 -23.18
CA LEU A 169 20.93 31.04 -24.23
C LEU A 169 21.37 32.50 -24.39
N VAL A 170 21.62 33.21 -23.29
CA VAL A 170 22.21 34.56 -23.31
C VAL A 170 23.60 34.54 -23.94
N ALA A 171 24.49 33.64 -23.51
CA ALA A 171 25.83 33.53 -24.08
C ALA A 171 25.81 33.19 -25.58
N SER A 172 24.90 32.30 -25.99
CA SER A 172 24.69 31.96 -27.40
C SER A 172 24.19 33.17 -28.19
N ARG A 173 23.22 33.92 -27.66
CA ARG A 173 22.74 35.17 -28.26
C ARG A 173 23.87 36.18 -28.41
N ASP A 174 24.68 36.40 -27.38
CA ASP A 174 25.80 37.34 -27.41
C ASP A 174 26.84 36.93 -28.46
N SER A 175 27.14 35.63 -28.56
CA SER A 175 28.04 35.09 -29.58
C SER A 175 27.50 35.29 -31.01
N LEU A 176 26.18 35.15 -31.19
CA LEU A 176 25.51 35.41 -32.46
C LEU A 176 25.50 36.90 -32.81
N GLU A 177 25.26 37.77 -31.83
CA GLU A 177 25.35 39.23 -32.02
C GLU A 177 26.78 39.64 -32.40
N GLN A 178 27.80 39.06 -31.77
CA GLN A 178 29.20 39.29 -32.16
C GLN A 178 29.52 38.75 -33.57
N ALA A 179 29.02 37.57 -33.92
CA ALA A 179 29.18 37.01 -35.25
C ALA A 179 28.50 37.89 -36.30
N LEU A 180 27.28 38.37 -36.05
CA LEU A 180 26.58 39.32 -36.91
C LEU A 180 27.32 40.65 -37.02
N ALA A 181 27.86 41.19 -35.93
CA ALA A 181 28.69 42.39 -35.95
C ALA A 181 29.96 42.19 -36.80
N THR A 182 30.53 40.99 -36.78
CA THR A 182 31.70 40.63 -37.59
C THR A 182 31.32 40.50 -39.06
N VAL A 183 30.26 39.75 -39.36
CA VAL A 183 29.73 39.57 -40.72
C VAL A 183 29.26 40.88 -41.33
N THR A 184 28.68 41.79 -40.54
CA THR A 184 28.32 43.13 -41.03
C THR A 184 29.54 43.97 -41.33
N LYS A 185 30.58 43.95 -40.48
CA LYS A 185 31.87 44.58 -40.78
C LYS A 185 32.50 43.97 -42.03
N GLU A 186 32.52 42.65 -42.16
CA GLU A 186 33.01 41.94 -43.34
C GLU A 186 32.20 42.26 -44.58
N ASN A 187 30.88 42.36 -44.49
CA ASN A 187 30.05 42.77 -45.62
C ASN A 187 30.31 44.23 -46.01
N VAL A 188 30.56 45.12 -45.05
CA VAL A 188 30.96 46.51 -45.34
C VAL A 188 32.32 46.54 -46.03
N THR A 189 33.30 45.75 -45.57
CA THR A 189 34.62 45.68 -46.22
C THR A 189 34.56 44.99 -47.58
N LEU A 190 33.79 43.91 -47.72
CA LEU A 190 33.54 43.24 -48.99
C LEU A 190 32.78 44.14 -49.96
N LYS A 191 31.82 44.94 -49.49
CA LYS A 191 31.12 45.93 -50.32
C LYS A 191 32.04 47.07 -50.74
N ALA A 192 32.93 47.53 -49.87
CA ALA A 192 33.98 48.48 -50.23
C ALA A 192 34.97 47.90 -51.24
N ARG A 193 35.37 46.63 -51.06
CA ARG A 193 36.24 45.88 -51.96
C ARG A 193 35.55 45.54 -53.28
N ALA A 194 34.24 45.30 -53.28
CA ALA A 194 33.43 45.10 -54.47
C ALA A 194 33.31 46.41 -55.24
N ARG A 195 33.13 47.56 -54.57
CA ARG A 195 33.18 48.88 -55.21
C ARG A 195 34.56 49.19 -55.80
N SER A 196 35.64 48.87 -55.09
CA SER A 196 36.99 49.05 -55.62
C SER A 196 37.29 48.08 -56.78
N LEU A 197 36.78 46.85 -56.72
CA LEU A 197 36.85 45.90 -57.82
C LEU A 197 35.94 46.29 -58.98
N GLU A 198 34.79 46.93 -58.76
CA GLU A 198 33.90 47.46 -59.80
C GLU A 198 34.51 48.67 -60.50
N GLU A 199 35.25 49.50 -59.78
CA GLU A 199 36.12 50.54 -60.36
C GLU A 199 37.27 49.95 -61.17
N ILE A 200 37.93 48.89 -60.68
CA ILE A 200 38.97 48.16 -61.43
C ILE A 200 38.38 47.44 -62.66
N ASN A 201 37.16 46.89 -62.57
CA ASN A 201 36.53 46.13 -63.63
C ASN A 201 35.82 47.02 -64.67
N LYS A 202 35.50 48.29 -64.34
CA LYS A 202 35.23 49.35 -65.33
C LYS A 202 36.45 49.72 -66.19
N GLN A 203 37.66 49.29 -65.80
CA GLN A 203 38.90 49.54 -66.55
C GLN A 203 39.61 48.29 -67.10
N GLY A 204 39.07 47.08 -66.95
CA GLY A 204 39.61 45.94 -67.67
C GLY A 204 39.16 44.59 -67.13
N GLY A 205 38.19 43.96 -67.78
CA GLY A 205 37.88 42.58 -67.42
C GLY A 205 36.63 41.92 -67.96
N SER A 206 35.87 42.50 -68.90
CA SER A 206 34.60 41.90 -69.32
C SER A 206 34.72 40.75 -70.35
N ASN A 207 35.85 40.55 -71.02
CA ASN A 207 35.91 39.64 -72.18
C ASN A 207 36.47 38.22 -71.89
N LYS A 208 37.13 37.97 -70.76
CA LYS A 208 37.80 36.67 -70.49
C LYS A 208 36.99 35.66 -69.67
N LEU A 209 35.92 36.10 -69.00
CA LEU A 209 35.02 35.18 -68.26
C LEU A 209 33.93 34.58 -69.16
N GLN A 210 33.48 35.30 -70.18
CA GLN A 210 32.43 34.86 -71.09
C GLN A 210 32.89 33.68 -71.97
N GLU A 211 34.15 33.68 -72.40
CA GLU A 211 34.76 32.61 -73.20
C GLU A 211 34.93 31.29 -72.42
N LYS A 212 35.17 31.35 -71.10
CA LYS A 212 35.30 30.16 -70.25
C LYS A 212 33.96 29.49 -69.94
N ILE A 213 32.88 30.27 -69.88
CA ILE A 213 31.52 29.75 -69.65
C ILE A 213 31.01 29.05 -70.91
N GLU A 214 31.16 29.66 -72.09
CA GLU A 214 30.75 29.03 -73.36
C GLU A 214 31.52 27.73 -73.67
N LYS A 215 32.80 27.66 -73.31
CA LYS A 215 33.62 26.45 -73.51
C LYS A 215 33.14 25.28 -72.63
N LYS A 216 32.82 25.54 -71.36
CA LYS A 216 32.32 24.48 -70.46
C LYS A 216 30.90 24.03 -70.80
N GLU A 217 30.04 24.91 -71.28
CA GLU A 217 28.68 24.53 -71.72
C GLU A 217 28.70 23.65 -72.97
N LYS A 218 29.60 23.91 -73.93
CA LYS A 218 29.81 23.03 -75.10
C LYS A 218 30.35 21.66 -74.69
N GLU A 219 31.27 21.59 -73.72
CA GLU A 219 31.80 20.33 -73.20
C GLU A 219 30.74 19.48 -72.47
N LEU A 220 29.87 20.11 -71.67
CA LEU A 220 28.78 19.42 -70.98
C LEU A 220 27.74 18.85 -71.95
N LYS A 221 27.32 19.64 -72.96
CA LYS A 221 26.38 19.16 -74.00
C LYS A 221 26.94 17.96 -74.79
N ASN A 222 28.24 17.95 -75.09
CA ASN A 222 28.88 16.83 -75.78
C ASN A 222 28.98 15.58 -74.90
N ARG A 223 29.25 15.73 -73.59
CA ARG A 223 29.24 14.60 -72.64
C ARG A 223 27.86 13.99 -72.49
N ASP A 224 26.82 14.81 -72.33
CA ASP A 224 25.45 14.32 -72.18
C ASP A 224 24.98 13.57 -73.44
N ALA A 225 25.29 14.09 -74.64
CA ALA A 225 25.01 13.40 -75.89
C ALA A 225 25.75 12.06 -75.99
N SER A 226 27.00 11.97 -75.53
CA SER A 226 27.76 10.72 -75.51
C SER A 226 27.17 9.68 -74.54
N LEU A 227 26.72 10.11 -73.36
CA LEU A 227 26.10 9.26 -72.35
C LEU A 227 24.73 8.73 -72.81
N GLN A 228 23.92 9.58 -73.44
CA GLN A 228 22.65 9.16 -74.04
C GLN A 228 22.85 8.08 -75.10
N LYS A 229 23.86 8.23 -75.97
CA LYS A 229 24.21 7.22 -76.97
C LYS A 229 24.65 5.90 -76.33
N SER A 230 25.47 5.92 -75.28
CA SER A 230 25.88 4.69 -74.59
C SER A 230 24.71 4.00 -73.89
N GLN A 231 23.83 4.77 -73.23
CA GLN A 231 22.63 4.21 -72.58
C GLN A 231 21.66 3.60 -73.59
N SER A 232 21.47 4.26 -74.74
CA SER A 232 20.67 3.73 -75.84
C SER A 232 21.19 2.36 -76.32
N ARG A 233 22.51 2.21 -76.51
CA ARG A 233 23.13 0.93 -76.91
C ARG A 233 22.95 -0.18 -75.89
N ILE A 234 23.07 0.13 -74.59
CA ILE A 234 22.83 -0.84 -73.52
C ILE A 234 21.38 -1.34 -73.55
N LEU A 235 20.43 -0.42 -73.73
CA LEU A 235 19.02 -0.77 -73.82
C LEU A 235 18.69 -1.58 -75.08
N SER A 236 19.27 -1.27 -76.24
CA SER A 236 19.07 -2.08 -77.46
C SER A 236 19.66 -3.48 -77.33
N SER A 237 20.84 -3.62 -76.73
CA SER A 237 21.45 -4.92 -76.44
C SER A 237 20.57 -5.77 -75.51
N LYS A 238 20.04 -5.18 -74.43
CA LYS A 238 19.10 -5.87 -73.54
C LYS A 238 17.77 -6.20 -74.22
N ALA A 239 17.32 -5.36 -75.15
CA ALA A 239 16.12 -5.62 -75.93
C ALA A 239 16.31 -6.84 -76.85
N HIS A 240 17.46 -6.97 -77.51
CA HIS A 240 17.84 -8.17 -78.26
C HIS A 240 17.84 -9.40 -77.35
N TYR A 241 18.48 -9.33 -76.19
CA TYR A 241 18.51 -10.43 -75.23
C TYR A 241 17.09 -10.87 -74.81
N ALA A 242 16.24 -9.90 -74.45
CA ALA A 242 14.86 -10.17 -74.04
C ALA A 242 14.02 -10.81 -75.16
N LEU A 243 14.33 -10.51 -76.43
CA LEU A 243 13.64 -11.10 -77.58
C LEU A 243 14.14 -12.52 -77.86
N ASP A 244 15.45 -12.71 -77.94
CA ASP A 244 16.06 -13.95 -78.41
C ASP A 244 16.14 -15.03 -77.31
N LYS A 245 16.45 -14.63 -76.07
CA LYS A 245 16.63 -15.56 -74.94
C LYS A 245 15.37 -15.71 -74.12
N ASP A 246 14.80 -14.61 -73.65
CA ASP A 246 13.64 -14.65 -72.75
C ASP A 246 12.32 -14.85 -73.49
N LYS A 247 12.33 -14.76 -74.84
CA LYS A 247 11.14 -14.80 -75.71
C LYS A 247 10.04 -13.86 -75.24
N ASN A 248 10.43 -12.68 -74.72
CA ASN A 248 9.53 -11.69 -74.16
C ASN A 248 9.42 -10.47 -75.11
N PRO A 249 8.55 -10.53 -76.13
CA PRO A 249 8.43 -9.46 -77.13
C PRO A 249 7.93 -8.14 -76.54
N LYS A 250 7.18 -8.18 -75.42
CA LYS A 250 6.71 -6.97 -74.73
C LYS A 250 7.88 -6.21 -74.11
N LEU A 251 8.74 -6.90 -73.35
CA LEU A 251 9.90 -6.27 -72.72
C LEU A 251 10.92 -5.83 -73.77
N ALA A 252 11.18 -6.67 -74.78
CA ALA A 252 12.04 -6.32 -75.91
C ALA A 252 11.56 -5.03 -76.61
N PHE A 253 10.26 -4.91 -76.89
CA PHE A 253 9.70 -3.69 -77.46
C PHE A 253 9.88 -2.47 -76.57
N GLN A 254 9.59 -2.60 -75.26
CA GLN A 254 9.70 -1.49 -74.32
C GLN A 254 11.15 -0.97 -74.23
N LEU A 255 12.13 -1.89 -74.14
CA LEU A 255 13.55 -1.56 -74.10
C LEU A 255 14.04 -0.95 -75.42
N ALA A 256 13.69 -1.54 -76.56
CA ALA A 256 14.09 -1.05 -77.87
C ALA A 256 13.47 0.32 -78.18
N ARG A 257 12.22 0.54 -77.77
CA ARG A 257 11.57 1.85 -77.89
C ARG A 257 12.28 2.91 -77.04
N GLU A 258 12.60 2.59 -75.79
CA GLU A 258 13.30 3.52 -74.90
C GLU A 258 14.70 3.86 -75.44
N ALA A 259 15.43 2.86 -75.95
CA ALA A 259 16.69 3.06 -76.64
C ALA A 259 16.56 4.01 -77.83
N TYR A 260 15.52 3.83 -78.65
CA TYR A 260 15.25 4.67 -79.81
C TYR A 260 14.84 6.11 -79.46
N GLU A 261 14.02 6.29 -78.40
CA GLU A 261 13.65 7.62 -77.91
C GLU A 261 14.88 8.38 -77.35
N MET A 262 15.88 7.68 -76.81
CA MET A 262 17.16 8.28 -76.39
C MET A 262 18.09 8.64 -77.55
N ASP A 263 18.20 7.75 -78.54
CA ASP A 263 19.00 7.97 -79.74
C ASP A 263 18.27 7.42 -80.97
N PRO A 264 17.57 8.27 -81.73
CA PRO A 264 16.88 7.85 -82.94
C PRO A 264 17.81 7.35 -84.06
N THR A 265 19.13 7.52 -83.90
CA THR A 265 20.14 6.98 -84.81
C THR A 265 20.59 5.57 -84.45
N ASN A 266 20.13 5.01 -83.31
CA ASN A 266 20.43 3.65 -82.90
C ASN A 266 19.72 2.63 -83.81
N THR A 267 20.50 2.02 -84.70
CA THR A 267 20.05 1.02 -85.67
C THR A 267 19.70 -0.33 -85.03
N GLU A 268 20.34 -0.69 -83.91
CA GLU A 268 20.03 -1.93 -83.17
C GLU A 268 18.63 -1.86 -82.58
N ALA A 269 18.28 -0.74 -81.92
CA ALA A 269 16.95 -0.51 -81.39
C ALA A 269 15.87 -0.64 -82.49
N THR A 270 16.14 -0.07 -83.67
CA THR A 270 15.25 -0.18 -84.84
C THR A 270 15.13 -1.63 -85.32
N THR A 271 16.23 -2.38 -85.30
CA THR A 271 16.25 -3.80 -85.69
C THR A 271 15.39 -4.63 -84.74
N VAL A 272 15.54 -4.48 -83.42
CA VAL A 272 14.71 -5.19 -82.44
C VAL A 272 13.23 -4.86 -82.62
N LEU A 273 12.89 -3.58 -82.81
CA LEU A 273 11.50 -3.18 -83.05
C LEU A 273 10.91 -3.89 -84.27
N ASN A 274 11.66 -4.02 -85.36
CA ASN A 274 11.22 -4.77 -86.54
C ASN A 274 11.08 -6.27 -86.25
N GLN A 275 12.02 -6.87 -85.52
CA GLN A 275 11.98 -8.30 -85.17
C GLN A 275 10.78 -8.62 -84.27
N VAL A 276 10.44 -7.76 -83.30
CA VAL A 276 9.25 -7.93 -82.46
C VAL A 276 7.98 -7.95 -83.31
N VAL A 277 7.87 -7.08 -84.32
CA VAL A 277 6.70 -7.05 -85.22
C VAL A 277 6.66 -8.30 -86.10
N ASN A 278 7.79 -8.67 -86.71
CA ASN A 278 7.88 -9.83 -87.59
C ASN A 278 7.60 -11.14 -86.85
N SER A 279 8.04 -11.29 -85.59
CA SER A 279 7.75 -12.48 -84.78
C SER A 279 6.26 -12.73 -84.53
N ARG A 280 5.41 -11.74 -84.79
CA ARG A 280 3.95 -11.82 -84.62
C ARG A 280 3.17 -11.93 -85.91
N ASN A 281 3.83 -11.91 -87.07
CA ASN A 281 3.17 -11.85 -88.38
C ASN A 281 2.24 -10.63 -88.57
N ASP A 282 2.40 -9.58 -87.76
CA ASP A 282 1.61 -8.36 -87.87
C ASP A 282 2.15 -7.52 -89.05
N TYR A 283 1.33 -7.28 -90.07
CA TYR A 283 1.74 -6.48 -91.23
C TYR A 283 1.73 -4.98 -90.89
N ILE A 284 2.91 -4.40 -90.70
CA ILE A 284 3.12 -2.94 -90.70
C ILE A 284 3.73 -2.57 -92.05
N GLY A 285 3.06 -1.67 -92.78
CA GLY A 285 3.44 -1.26 -94.13
C GLY A 285 4.94 -0.94 -94.28
N GLN A 286 5.51 -1.33 -95.41
CA GLN A 286 6.93 -1.13 -95.68
C GLN A 286 7.20 0.37 -95.95
N SER A 287 7.87 1.04 -95.01
CA SER A 287 8.43 2.37 -95.21
C SER A 287 9.90 2.27 -95.62
N ASN A 288 10.31 3.02 -96.66
CA ASN A 288 11.69 3.07 -97.15
C ASN A 288 12.66 3.77 -96.17
N SER A 289 12.16 4.49 -95.17
CA SER A 289 13.00 5.07 -94.10
C SER A 289 12.93 4.20 -92.84
N PRO A 290 14.08 3.67 -92.35
CA PRO A 290 14.15 2.93 -91.09
C PRO A 290 13.57 3.71 -89.91
N LYS A 291 13.82 5.03 -89.90
CA LYS A 291 13.29 5.95 -88.89
C LYS A 291 11.77 6.00 -88.89
N ARG A 292 11.16 6.29 -90.04
CA ARG A 292 9.69 6.37 -90.17
C ARG A 292 9.02 5.04 -89.85
N ARG A 293 9.67 3.93 -90.20
CA ARG A 293 9.20 2.58 -89.87
C ARG A 293 9.24 2.34 -88.36
N ALA A 294 10.35 2.65 -87.70
CA ALA A 294 10.45 2.58 -86.24
C ALA A 294 9.38 3.43 -85.54
N ASP A 295 9.17 4.68 -85.99
CA ASP A 295 8.14 5.58 -85.47
C ASP A 295 6.72 5.01 -85.66
N GLN A 296 6.46 4.34 -86.79
CA GLN A 296 5.17 3.70 -87.06
C GLN A 296 4.96 2.48 -86.15
N ILE A 297 5.97 1.62 -86.01
CA ILE A 297 5.96 0.47 -85.09
C ILE A 297 5.70 0.94 -83.66
N ILE A 298 6.44 1.97 -83.21
CA ILE A 298 6.26 2.54 -81.87
C ILE A 298 4.84 3.03 -81.69
N ARG A 299 4.29 3.81 -82.64
CA ARG A 299 2.91 4.32 -82.56
C ARG A 299 1.87 3.21 -82.47
N THR A 300 1.97 2.19 -83.31
CA THR A 300 1.02 1.08 -83.35
C THR A 300 1.03 0.26 -82.06
N TYR A 301 2.21 -0.03 -81.52
CA TYR A 301 2.34 -0.93 -80.36
C TYR A 301 2.43 -0.22 -79.00
N LYS A 302 2.55 1.11 -78.98
CA LYS A 302 2.63 1.90 -77.74
C LYS A 302 1.43 1.66 -76.82
N ALA A 303 0.22 1.57 -77.36
CA ALA A 303 -0.99 1.29 -76.57
C ALA A 303 -0.98 -0.13 -75.99
N ARG A 304 -0.39 -1.09 -76.71
CA ARG A 304 -0.40 -2.52 -76.36
C ARG A 304 0.67 -2.87 -75.32
N TYR A 305 1.89 -2.36 -75.49
CA TYR A 305 3.00 -2.70 -74.61
C TYR A 305 3.31 -1.63 -73.57
N GLY A 306 2.80 -0.41 -73.71
CA GLY A 306 3.05 0.67 -72.76
C GLY A 306 4.48 1.22 -72.82
N LYS A 307 4.88 1.94 -71.77
CA LYS A 307 6.24 2.45 -71.56
C LYS A 307 6.98 1.56 -70.56
N LEU A 308 8.31 1.53 -70.65
CA LEU A 308 9.15 0.97 -69.60
C LEU A 308 8.99 1.84 -68.34
N THR A 309 8.81 1.24 -67.17
CA THR A 309 8.72 2.03 -65.91
C THR A 309 10.09 2.61 -65.56
N SER A 310 10.12 3.76 -64.87
CA SER A 310 11.39 4.40 -64.49
C SER A 310 12.29 3.49 -63.64
N ALA A 311 11.70 2.63 -62.80
CA ALA A 311 12.43 1.62 -62.03
C ALA A 311 13.03 0.53 -62.93
N ALA A 312 12.25 -0.03 -63.86
CA ALA A 312 12.74 -1.02 -64.82
C ALA A 312 13.81 -0.43 -65.76
N LYS A 313 13.70 0.84 -66.12
CA LYS A 313 14.71 1.58 -66.88
C LYS A 313 16.04 1.70 -66.12
N LYS A 314 16.00 2.10 -64.83
CA LYS A 314 17.20 2.18 -63.98
C LYS A 314 17.89 0.82 -63.84
N GLN A 315 17.10 -0.23 -63.58
CA GLN A 315 17.58 -1.62 -63.51
C GLN A 315 18.19 -2.08 -64.85
N ALA A 316 17.55 -1.74 -65.98
CA ALA A 316 18.07 -2.04 -67.30
C ALA A 316 19.37 -1.27 -67.63
N LEU A 317 19.60 -0.10 -67.04
CA LEU A 317 20.85 0.66 -67.20
C LEU A 317 21.93 0.29 -66.16
N GLY A 318 21.64 -0.63 -65.23
CA GLY A 318 22.59 -1.02 -64.18
C GLY A 318 22.86 0.08 -63.14
N SER A 319 21.94 1.04 -63.01
CA SER A 319 21.99 2.09 -62.00
C SER A 319 21.11 1.68 -60.82
N ASN A 320 21.73 1.32 -59.69
CA ASN A 320 21.04 1.15 -58.40
C ASN A 320 20.74 2.52 -57.80
#